data_AF-A0A1Z7YSQ0-F1
#
_entry.id   AF-A0A1Z7YSQ0-F1
#
_cell.length_a   1.000
_cell.length_b   1.000
_cell.length_c   1.000
_cell.angle_alpha   90.00
_cell.angle_beta   90.00
_cell.angle_gamma   90.00
#
_symmetry.space_group_name_H-M   'P 1'
#
loop_
_entity.id
_entity.type
_entity.pdbx_description
1 polymer ?
#
loop_
_entity_poly.entity_id
_entity_poly.type
_entity_poly.pdbx_seq_one_letter_code
_entity_poly.pdbx_strand_id
1 'polypeptide(L)' 'MKINSIDQQEWSIDTLNKAYRQGYMFGLSGESLLQCPYKSDVIAAAWEAGWNDGNDQASVTHRLPEEDIAIA' A
#
# COMPACT_ATOMS: atom_id res chain seq x y z
N MET A 1 0.58 -14.61 36.98
CA MET A 1 1.12 -14.27 35.64
C MET A 1 0.40 -13.00 35.20
N LYS A 2 1.11 -11.85 35.14
CA LYS A 2 0.50 -10.61 34.65
C LYS A 2 0.46 -10.73 33.13
N ILE A 3 -0.74 -10.85 32.57
CA ILE A 3 -0.97 -10.66 31.13
C ILE A 3 -0.59 -9.21 30.83
N ASN A 4 0.67 -8.99 30.48
CA ASN A 4 1.16 -7.70 30.06
C ASN A 4 0.40 -7.35 28.79
N SER A 5 -0.43 -6.31 28.90
CA SER A 5 -1.07 -5.53 27.86
C SER A 5 -0.52 -5.77 26.45
N ILE A 6 -1.11 -6.73 25.73
CA ILE A 6 -0.83 -6.97 24.30
C ILE A 6 -1.41 -5.80 23.47
N ASP A 7 -2.30 -5.01 24.05
CA ASP A 7 -3.03 -3.92 23.41
C ASP A 7 -2.37 -2.54 23.60
N GLN A 8 -1.07 -2.41 23.36
CA GLN A 8 -0.53 -1.10 22.97
C GLN A 8 -0.93 -0.84 21.51
N GLN A 9 -2.24 -0.65 21.30
CA GLN A 9 -2.85 -0.57 19.98
C GLN A 9 -2.60 0.82 19.39
N GLU A 10 -1.40 1.03 18.85
CA GLU A 10 -1.06 2.24 18.07
C GLU A 10 -1.72 2.27 16.69
N TRP A 11 -2.56 1.29 16.36
CA TRP A 11 -3.22 1.17 15.07
C TRP A 11 -4.74 1.07 15.23
N SER A 12 -5.45 1.68 14.29
CA SER A 12 -6.90 1.52 14.10
C SER A 12 -7.14 1.10 12.66
N ILE A 13 -8.29 0.50 12.36
CA ILE A 13 -8.67 0.17 10.97
C ILE A 13 -8.60 1.40 10.08
N ASP A 14 -9.00 2.57 10.57
CA ASP A 14 -8.88 3.83 9.82
C ASP A 14 -7.43 4.21 9.55
N THR A 15 -6.52 4.02 10.52
CA THR A 15 -5.09 4.26 10.35
C THR A 15 -4.47 3.32 9.33
N LEU A 16 -4.83 2.03 9.37
CA LEU A 16 -4.35 1.03 8.41
C LEU A 16 -4.87 1.31 7.01
N ASN A 17 -6.15 1.67 6.86
CA ASN A 17 -6.74 2.05 5.58
C ASN A 17 -6.07 3.30 4.98
N LYS A 18 -5.74 4.29 5.82
CA LYS A 18 -5.00 5.49 5.38
C LYS A 18 -3.59 5.12 4.91
N ALA A 19 -2.88 4.31 5.69
CA ALA A 19 -1.54 3.85 5.34
C ALA A 19 -1.53 3.09 4.02
N TYR A 20 -2.45 2.13 3.85
CA TYR A 20 -2.63 1.40 2.60
C TYR A 20 -2.89 2.33 1.41
N ARG A 21 -3.86 3.26 1.53
CA ARG A 21 -4.17 4.20 0.43
C ARG A 21 -2.98 5.08 0.07
N GLN A 22 -2.21 5.53 1.07
CA GLN A 22 -1.01 6.31 0.84
C GLN A 22 0.05 5.49 0.11
N GLY A 23 0.28 4.24 0.53
CA GLY A 23 1.21 3.32 -0.13
C GLY A 23 0.83 3.10 -1.59
N TYR A 24 -0.44 2.83 -1.85
CA TYR A 24 -0.98 2.64 -3.19
C TYR A 24 -0.70 3.80 -4.14
N MET A 25 -0.87 5.04 -3.67
CA MET A 25 -0.55 6.22 -4.48
C MET A 25 0.94 6.33 -4.78
N PHE A 26 1.81 5.97 -3.83
CA PHE A 26 3.26 5.99 -4.03
C PHE A 26 3.70 4.89 -5.02
N GLY A 27 3.15 3.69 -4.88
CA GLY A 27 3.38 2.58 -5.81
C GLY A 27 2.95 2.94 -7.23
N LEU A 28 1.77 3.54 -7.39
CA LEU A 28 1.29 4.03 -8.70
C LEU A 28 2.21 5.09 -9.32
N SER A 29 2.86 5.90 -8.49
CA SER A 29 3.73 6.99 -8.93
C SER A 29 5.16 6.51 -9.22
N GLY A 30 5.47 5.24 -8.94
CA GLY A 30 6.83 4.69 -9.06
C GLY A 30 7.79 5.19 -7.99
N GLU A 31 7.29 5.75 -6.89
CA GLU A 31 8.10 6.19 -5.75
C GLU A 31 8.71 4.99 -5.04
N SER A 32 9.83 5.19 -4.34
CA SER A 32 10.52 4.09 -3.66
C SER A 32 9.75 3.55 -2.45
N LEU A 33 9.72 2.22 -2.29
CA LEU A 33 9.19 1.54 -1.10
C LEU A 33 9.88 2.01 0.21
N LEU A 34 11.13 2.47 0.13
CA LEU A 34 11.89 2.99 1.28
C LEU A 34 11.34 4.32 1.82
N GLN A 35 10.38 4.94 1.14
CA GLN A 35 9.72 6.16 1.60
C GLN A 35 8.57 5.91 2.59
N CYS A 36 8.38 4.67 3.06
CA CYS A 36 7.41 4.35 4.11
C CYS A 36 7.67 5.23 5.36
N PRO A 37 6.73 6.11 5.76
CA PRO A 37 6.96 7.04 6.87
C PRO A 37 6.65 6.41 8.25
N TYR A 38 6.07 5.21 8.27
CA TYR A 38 5.54 4.59 9.48
C TYR A 38 6.60 3.77 10.18
N LYS A 39 6.76 3.99 11.49
CA LYS A 39 7.66 3.23 12.36
C LYS A 39 6.99 2.03 13.04
N SER A 40 5.66 2.02 13.08
CA SER A 40 4.88 0.90 13.60
C SER A 40 4.84 -0.19 12.54
N ASP A 41 5.32 -1.38 12.87
CA ASP A 41 5.37 -2.52 11.94
C ASP A 41 4.00 -2.84 11.32
N VAL A 42 2.92 -2.72 12.10
CA VAL A 42 1.56 -3.02 11.62
C VAL A 42 1.09 -1.98 10.61
N ILE A 43 1.36 -0.69 10.86
CA ILE A 43 0.97 0.39 9.95
C ILE A 43 1.87 0.39 8.71
N ALA A 44 3.17 0.13 8.88
CA ALA A 44 4.12 -0.01 7.79
C ALA A 44 3.73 -1.15 6.85
N ALA A 45 3.38 -2.33 7.39
CA ALA A 45 2.92 -3.46 6.58
C ALA A 45 1.67 -3.12 5.75
N ALA A 46 0.72 -2.35 6.30
CA ALA A 46 -0.45 -1.89 5.54
C ALA A 46 -0.06 -0.93 4.40
N TRP A 47 0.87 -0.01 4.65
CA TRP A 47 1.40 0.88 3.61
C TRP A 47 2.15 0.12 2.52
N GLU A 48 3.01 -0.82 2.89
CA GLU A 48 3.80 -1.64 1.95
C GLU A 48 2.89 -2.50 1.06
N ALA A 49 1.83 -3.09 1.63
CA ALA A 49 0.82 -3.81 0.86
C ALA A 49 0.17 -2.90 -0.19
N GLY A 50 -0.24 -1.70 0.20
CA GLY A 50 -0.78 -0.71 -0.74
C GLY A 50 0.21 -0.35 -1.84
N TRP A 51 1.48 -0.11 -1.49
CA TRP A 51 2.54 0.22 -2.45
C TRP A 51 2.74 -0.88 -3.49
N ASN A 52 2.79 -2.14 -3.06
CA ASN A 52 2.95 -3.28 -3.97
C ASN A 52 1.78 -3.34 -4.96
N ASP A 53 0.54 -3.24 -4.47
CA ASP A 53 -0.66 -3.27 -5.32
C ASP A 53 -0.68 -2.09 -6.32
N GLY A 54 -0.25 -0.90 -5.89
CA GLY A 54 -0.14 0.28 -6.75
C GLY A 54 0.94 0.14 -7.82
N ASN A 55 2.11 -0.38 -7.46
CA ASN A 55 3.21 -0.63 -8.39
C ASN A 55 2.84 -1.70 -9.43
N ASP A 56 2.19 -2.77 -8.99
CA ASP A 56 1.67 -3.81 -9.87
C ASP A 56 0.65 -3.23 -10.85
N GLN A 57 -0.28 -2.40 -10.37
CA GLN A 57 -1.27 -1.73 -11.21
C GLN A 57 -0.61 -0.77 -12.23
N ALA A 58 0.41 0.01 -11.83
CA ALA A 58 1.15 0.85 -12.77
C ALA A 58 1.82 0.00 -13.87
N SER A 59 2.36 -1.16 -13.50
CA SER A 59 2.97 -2.10 -14.46
C SER A 59 1.95 -2.72 -15.41
N VAL A 60 0.70 -2.94 -14.97
CA VAL A 60 -0.40 -3.46 -15.79
C VAL A 60 -0.90 -2.40 -16.74
N THR A 61 -1.13 -1.18 -16.26
CA THR A 61 -1.54 -0.05 -17.10
C THR A 61 -0.53 0.24 -18.21
N HIS A 62 0.77 0.13 -17.91
CA HIS A 62 1.81 0.27 -18.92
C HIS A 62 1.88 -0.92 -19.91
N ARG A 63 1.39 -2.10 -19.51
CA ARG A 63 1.42 -3.33 -20.31
C ARG A 63 0.19 -3.57 -21.18
N LEU A 64 -0.86 -2.76 -21.12
CA LEU A 64 -1.93 -2.81 -22.11
C LEU A 64 -1.46 -2.07 -23.37
N PRO A 65 -1.13 -2.77 -24.46
CA PRO A 65 -0.91 -2.11 -25.73
C PRO A 65 -2.28 -1.71 -26.29
N GLU A 66 -2.34 -0.65 -27.08
CA GLU A 66 -3.56 -0.04 -27.67
C GLU A 66 -4.36 -0.97 -28.63
N GLU A 67 -4.16 -2.28 -28.58
CA GLU A 67 -4.57 -3.25 -29.62
C GLU A 67 -6.06 -3.65 -29.52
N ASP A 68 -6.75 -3.33 -28.42
CA ASP A 68 -8.17 -3.67 -28.23
C ASP A 68 -9.14 -2.53 -28.57
N ILE A 69 -8.67 -1.35 -29.02
CA ILE A 69 -9.55 -0.23 -29.44
C ILE A 69 -9.83 -0.25 -30.96
N ALA A 70 -9.48 -1.34 -31.65
CA ALA A 70 -9.64 -1.44 -33.10
C ALA A 70 -10.72 -2.44 -33.55
N ILE A 71 -11.86 -2.58 -32.86
CA ILE A 71 -13.08 -3.15 -33.49
C ILE A 71 -14.34 -2.49 -32.92
N ALA A 72 -14.84 -1.47 -33.61
CA ALA A 72 -16.27 -1.21 -33.84
C ALA A 72 -16.46 -0.16 -34.96
#